data_AF-A0A9Y2IQ43-F1
#
_entry.id   AF-A0A9Y2IQ43-F1
#
_cell.length_a   1.000
_cell.length_b   1.000
_cell.length_c   1.000
_cell.angle_alpha   90.00
_cell.angle_beta   90.00
_cell.angle_gamma   90.00
#
_symmetry.space_group_name_H-M   'P 1'
#
loop_
_entity.id
_entity.type
_entity.pdbx_description
1 polymer ?
#
loop_
_entity_poly.entity_id
_entity_poly.type
_entity_poly.pdbx_seq_one_letter_code
_entity_poly.pdbx_strand_id
1 'polypeptide(L)'
;MKHRTLRRLAIATVVSGSLVFGSATAWADPPSALPAGAPAADAKWQPALDFDKDGCYNTPAIGPDGTLNPGLDLGGAVNGNCHDKSDLANTNVYSRSKCNNGWCAYLYGYYFEKDQVSDGPVSAGHKHDWEHIVVWVQDDQAKYISVSQHQGYETKPASEVPFQDTHPKAVYHKDGVSTHDFRFPKDGNGDEPPENDEGVWQVKGLVGWDNYPAGIRDKLTSADFGDATFKLTDDRFNGTLATAKPAEVGLDPNA
;
A
#
# COMPACT_ATOMS: atom_id res chain seq x y z
N MET A 1 -78.94 -4.82 38.66
CA MET A 1 -77.73 -4.80 39.51
C MET A 1 -76.59 -5.51 38.78
N LYS A 2 -75.54 -4.74 38.46
CA LYS A 2 -74.13 -5.07 38.17
C LYS A 2 -73.79 -6.37 37.40
N HIS A 3 -73.45 -6.19 36.13
CA HIS A 3 -72.59 -7.07 35.32
C HIS A 3 -71.22 -7.28 36.02
N ARG A 4 -70.73 -8.52 36.02
CA ARG A 4 -69.33 -8.83 36.35
C ARG A 4 -68.68 -9.56 35.18
N THR A 5 -67.99 -8.79 34.36
CA THR A 5 -67.10 -9.22 33.28
C THR A 5 -65.81 -9.80 33.90
N LEU A 6 -65.53 -11.07 33.65
CA LEU A 6 -64.24 -11.70 33.99
C LEU A 6 -63.18 -11.20 32.99
N ARG A 7 -62.33 -10.27 33.43
CA ARG A 7 -61.12 -9.87 32.70
C ARG A 7 -60.08 -10.99 32.82
N ARG A 8 -59.74 -11.63 31.69
CA ARG A 8 -58.56 -12.48 31.56
C ARG A 8 -57.32 -11.57 31.61
N LEU A 9 -56.46 -11.74 32.61
CA LEU A 9 -55.16 -11.10 32.67
C LEU A 9 -54.19 -11.96 31.84
N ALA A 10 -53.83 -11.49 30.64
CA ALA A 10 -52.71 -12.04 29.90
C ALA A 10 -51.43 -11.39 30.46
N ILE A 11 -50.62 -12.17 31.18
CA ILE A 11 -49.29 -11.75 31.61
C ILE A 11 -48.37 -11.93 30.40
N ALA A 12 -48.05 -10.83 29.73
CA ALA A 12 -47.00 -10.80 28.71
C ALA A 12 -45.66 -10.63 29.43
N THR A 13 -44.91 -11.72 29.60
CA THR A 13 -43.50 -11.68 29.97
C THR A 13 -42.71 -11.11 28.79
N VAL A 14 -42.32 -9.84 28.90
CA VAL A 14 -41.35 -9.22 28.01
C VAL A 14 -39.97 -9.76 28.39
N VAL A 15 -39.47 -10.71 27.60
CA VAL A 15 -38.06 -11.11 27.66
C VAL A 15 -37.29 -10.02 26.95
N SER A 16 -36.70 -9.11 27.72
CA SER A 16 -35.72 -8.15 27.20
C SER A 16 -34.48 -8.92 26.78
N GLY A 17 -34.41 -9.30 25.51
CA GLY A 17 -33.20 -9.82 24.90
C GLY A 17 -32.19 -8.69 24.81
N SER A 18 -31.14 -8.75 25.63
CA SER A 18 -29.96 -7.91 25.46
C SER A 18 -29.34 -8.22 24.10
N LEU A 19 -29.53 -7.32 23.13
CA LEU A 19 -28.75 -7.32 21.90
C LEU A 19 -27.30 -7.05 22.30
N VAL A 20 -26.51 -8.12 22.39
CA VAL A 20 -25.05 -8.01 22.39
C VAL A 20 -24.69 -7.58 20.97
N PHE A 21 -24.56 -6.27 20.77
CA PHE A 21 -23.84 -5.77 19.61
C PHE A 21 -22.39 -6.20 19.82
N GLY A 22 -21.99 -7.32 19.21
CA GLY A 22 -20.58 -7.59 19.01
C GLY A 22 -20.05 -6.41 18.21
N SER A 23 -19.20 -5.59 18.82
CA SER A 23 -18.26 -4.80 18.04
C SER A 23 -17.49 -5.81 17.21
N ALA A 24 -17.87 -5.99 15.94
CA ALA A 24 -16.97 -6.60 15.00
C ALA A 24 -15.76 -5.66 15.01
N THR A 25 -14.72 -6.03 15.75
CA THR A 25 -13.38 -5.56 15.44
C THR A 25 -13.25 -5.82 13.95
N ALA A 26 -13.14 -4.77 13.14
CA ALA A 26 -12.81 -4.95 11.75
C ALA A 26 -11.35 -5.42 11.75
N TRP A 27 -11.15 -6.72 11.66
CA TRP A 27 -9.82 -7.28 11.37
C TRP A 27 -9.50 -6.83 9.95
N ALA A 28 -8.26 -6.40 9.69
CA ALA A 28 -7.77 -6.43 8.32
C ALA A 28 -7.87 -7.88 7.87
N ASP A 29 -8.70 -8.10 6.86
CA ASP A 29 -8.74 -9.36 6.14
C ASP A 29 -8.36 -9.04 4.70
N PRO A 30 -7.09 -8.63 4.46
CA PRO A 30 -6.62 -8.39 3.12
C PRO A 30 -6.79 -9.69 2.33
N PRO A 31 -7.18 -9.62 1.05
CA PRO A 31 -7.29 -10.82 0.25
C PRO A 31 -5.93 -11.52 0.19
N SER A 32 -5.93 -12.83 -0.08
CA SER A 32 -4.69 -13.57 -0.28
C SER A 32 -3.87 -12.94 -1.41
N ALA A 33 -2.55 -12.89 -1.26
CA ALA A 33 -1.65 -12.36 -2.28
C ALA A 33 -1.81 -13.06 -3.64
N LEU A 34 -1.70 -12.28 -4.69
CA LEU A 34 -1.50 -12.78 -6.05
C LEU A 34 -0.21 -13.60 -6.13
N PRO A 35 -0.16 -14.65 -6.98
CA PRO A 35 1.08 -15.33 -7.29
C PRO A 35 2.13 -14.34 -7.79
N ALA A 36 3.32 -14.38 -7.21
CA ALA A 36 4.44 -13.58 -7.70
C ALA A 36 4.83 -14.01 -9.12
N GLY A 37 5.09 -13.03 -9.97
CA GLY A 37 5.50 -13.21 -11.35
C GLY A 37 5.77 -11.85 -11.98
N ALA A 38 7.00 -11.60 -12.40
CA ALA A 38 7.40 -10.36 -13.04
C ALA A 38 8.57 -10.61 -14.00
N PRO A 39 8.83 -9.73 -14.97
CA PRO A 39 10.07 -9.75 -15.73
C PRO A 39 11.30 -9.73 -14.81
N ALA A 40 12.37 -10.43 -15.19
CA ALA A 40 13.57 -10.53 -14.36
C ALA A 40 14.20 -9.15 -14.05
N ALA A 41 14.07 -8.19 -14.97
CA ALA A 41 14.58 -6.84 -14.76
C ALA A 41 13.76 -6.07 -13.70
N ASP A 42 12.44 -6.19 -13.71
CA ASP A 42 11.56 -5.66 -12.66
C ASP A 42 11.91 -6.29 -11.29
N ALA A 43 12.13 -7.60 -11.23
CA ALA A 43 12.53 -8.26 -9.98
C ALA A 43 13.91 -7.79 -9.49
N LYS A 44 14.88 -7.61 -10.41
CA LYS A 44 16.24 -7.15 -10.08
C LYS A 44 16.22 -5.79 -9.37
N TRP A 45 15.38 -4.86 -9.81
CA TRP A 45 15.38 -3.49 -9.31
C TRP A 45 14.28 -3.19 -8.29
N GLN A 46 13.56 -4.20 -7.81
CA GLN A 46 12.51 -4.05 -6.81
C GLN A 46 13.08 -3.37 -5.54
N PRO A 47 12.46 -2.31 -5.00
CA PRO A 47 12.90 -1.73 -3.74
C PRO A 47 12.80 -2.71 -2.58
N ALA A 48 13.77 -2.63 -1.66
CA ALA A 48 13.71 -3.32 -0.38
C ALA A 48 13.08 -2.37 0.64
N LEU A 49 11.96 -2.77 1.24
CA LEU A 49 11.19 -1.89 2.13
C LEU A 49 11.48 -2.13 3.60
N ASP A 50 11.40 -1.06 4.37
CA ASP A 50 11.07 -1.09 5.78
C ASP A 50 9.83 -0.23 6.04
N PHE A 51 9.24 -0.38 7.22
CA PHE A 51 8.04 0.33 7.63
C PHE A 51 8.27 0.83 9.05
N ASP A 52 8.18 2.15 9.23
CA ASP A 52 8.14 2.71 10.58
C ASP A 52 6.86 2.19 11.28
N LYS A 53 6.87 2.16 12.61
CA LYS A 53 5.75 1.63 13.41
C LYS A 53 4.50 2.50 13.37
N ASP A 54 4.52 3.57 12.60
CA ASP A 54 3.50 4.59 12.56
C ASP A 54 2.58 4.50 11.34
N GLY A 55 2.58 3.38 10.60
CA GLY A 55 1.67 3.12 9.48
C GLY A 55 1.32 1.65 9.31
N CYS A 56 0.61 1.30 8.23
CA CYS A 56 0.33 -0.09 7.87
C CYS A 56 1.51 -0.77 7.16
N TYR A 57 1.53 -2.10 7.13
CA TYR A 57 2.28 -2.85 6.12
C TYR A 57 1.57 -2.79 4.76
N ASN A 58 2.32 -2.94 3.67
CA ASN A 58 1.71 -3.02 2.36
C ASN A 58 1.01 -4.39 2.20
N THR A 59 -0.21 -4.42 1.67
CA THR A 59 -1.00 -5.65 1.49
C THR A 59 -1.45 -5.81 0.03
N PRO A 60 -2.01 -6.97 -0.36
CA PRO A 60 -2.62 -7.14 -1.67
C PRO A 60 -3.82 -6.21 -1.81
N ALA A 61 -3.84 -5.42 -2.87
CA ALA A 61 -4.99 -4.59 -3.25
C ALA A 61 -6.12 -5.42 -3.89
N ILE A 62 -5.81 -6.62 -4.37
CA ILE A 62 -6.75 -7.54 -5.04
C ILE A 62 -6.26 -8.99 -4.88
N GLY A 63 -7.19 -9.92 -4.66
CA GLY A 63 -6.93 -11.35 -4.59
C GLY A 63 -6.98 -12.07 -5.94
N PRO A 64 -6.53 -13.34 -6.01
CA PRO A 64 -6.57 -14.16 -7.22
C PRO A 64 -7.96 -14.41 -7.81
N ASP A 65 -9.01 -14.27 -7.01
CA ASP A 65 -10.42 -14.35 -7.41
C ASP A 65 -10.98 -12.99 -7.90
N GLY A 66 -10.19 -11.93 -7.75
CA GLY A 66 -10.56 -10.56 -8.06
C GLY A 66 -11.34 -9.84 -6.97
N THR A 67 -11.35 -10.37 -5.74
CA THR A 67 -11.84 -9.64 -4.56
C THR A 67 -10.88 -8.48 -4.27
N LEU A 68 -11.38 -7.24 -4.35
CA LEU A 68 -10.62 -6.05 -3.99
C LEU A 68 -10.43 -5.99 -2.47
N ASN A 69 -9.29 -5.44 -2.04
CA ASN A 69 -9.07 -5.14 -0.64
C ASN A 69 -10.07 -4.04 -0.20
N PRO A 70 -10.88 -4.29 0.84
CA PRO A 70 -11.91 -3.34 1.27
C PRO A 70 -11.32 -2.09 1.96
N GLY A 71 -10.01 -2.07 2.23
CA GLY A 71 -9.35 -1.06 3.05
C GLY A 71 -9.81 -1.12 4.50
N LEU A 72 -9.30 -0.18 5.29
CA LEU A 72 -9.68 0.03 6.67
C LEU A 72 -10.28 1.42 6.86
N ASP A 73 -11.34 1.49 7.65
CA ASP A 73 -11.84 2.78 8.11
C ASP A 73 -10.82 3.44 9.05
N LEU A 74 -10.83 4.77 9.06
CA LEU A 74 -10.02 5.53 10.01
C LEU A 74 -10.54 5.34 11.44
N GLY A 75 -9.62 5.44 12.39
CA GLY A 75 -9.87 5.35 13.81
C GLY A 75 -8.94 4.36 14.51
N GLY A 76 -8.99 4.35 15.83
CA GLY A 76 -8.09 3.55 16.65
C GLY A 76 -6.64 4.05 16.52
N ALA A 77 -5.68 3.12 16.61
CA ALA A 77 -4.27 3.45 16.38
C ALA A 77 -3.99 3.67 14.89
N VAL A 78 -3.01 4.52 14.56
CA VAL A 78 -2.61 4.78 13.17
C VAL A 78 -2.24 3.50 12.43
N ASN A 79 -1.46 2.62 13.06
CA ASN A 79 -1.08 1.30 12.56
C ASN A 79 -2.06 0.18 12.97
N GLY A 80 -3.18 0.55 13.60
CA GLY A 80 -4.09 -0.40 14.24
C GLY A 80 -4.78 -1.30 13.21
N ASN A 81 -4.71 -2.61 13.47
CA ASN A 81 -5.26 -3.68 12.64
C ASN A 81 -4.65 -3.80 11.23
N CYS A 82 -3.48 -3.21 10.94
CA CYS A 82 -2.83 -3.34 9.62
C CYS A 82 -1.30 -3.41 9.68
N HIS A 83 -0.76 -3.70 10.86
CA HIS A 83 0.69 -3.81 11.11
C HIS A 83 0.98 -5.08 11.91
N ASP A 84 0.21 -6.14 11.64
CA ASP A 84 0.43 -7.44 12.27
C ASP A 84 1.37 -8.30 11.41
N LYS A 85 2.05 -9.26 12.03
CA LYS A 85 2.89 -10.26 11.33
C LYS A 85 2.19 -10.96 10.16
N SER A 86 0.89 -11.17 10.26
CA SER A 86 0.09 -11.76 9.18
C SER A 86 0.02 -10.85 7.96
N ASP A 87 -0.06 -9.53 8.16
CA ASP A 87 -0.10 -8.56 7.08
C ASP A 87 1.27 -8.52 6.39
N LEU A 88 2.37 -8.49 7.17
CA LEU A 88 3.72 -8.55 6.63
C LEU A 88 4.01 -9.85 5.86
N ALA A 89 3.35 -10.95 6.22
CA ALA A 89 3.48 -12.22 5.51
C ALA A 89 2.64 -12.28 4.23
N ASN A 90 1.55 -11.52 4.14
CA ASN A 90 0.63 -11.48 3.02
C ASN A 90 0.74 -10.15 2.28
N THR A 91 1.64 -10.08 1.30
CA THR A 91 1.97 -8.82 0.60
C THR A 91 2.05 -9.02 -0.91
N ASN A 92 1.72 -7.97 -1.67
CA ASN A 92 2.09 -7.86 -3.07
C ASN A 92 2.76 -6.51 -3.33
N VAL A 93 3.70 -6.53 -4.28
CA VAL A 93 4.24 -5.34 -4.94
C VAL A 93 3.83 -5.40 -6.40
N TYR A 94 3.52 -4.26 -7.01
CA TYR A 94 3.06 -4.20 -8.40
C TYR A 94 4.08 -3.42 -9.23
N SER A 95 4.53 -3.95 -10.37
CA SER A 95 5.47 -3.22 -11.25
C SER A 95 4.91 -2.93 -12.62
N ARG A 96 5.39 -1.83 -13.21
CA ARG A 96 5.27 -1.53 -14.64
C ARG A 96 6.53 -0.80 -15.08
N SER A 97 7.06 -1.18 -16.25
CA SER A 97 8.31 -0.61 -16.77
C SER A 97 8.15 0.01 -18.15
N LYS A 98 9.05 0.95 -18.48
CA LYS A 98 9.21 1.56 -19.80
C LYS A 98 10.69 1.72 -20.09
N CYS A 99 11.12 1.35 -21.31
CA CYS A 99 12.49 1.55 -21.75
C CYS A 99 12.54 2.25 -23.11
N ASN A 100 13.27 3.36 -23.21
CA ASN A 100 13.60 4.05 -24.45
C ASN A 100 14.81 4.97 -24.22
N ASN A 101 15.43 5.44 -25.31
CA ASN A 101 16.59 6.35 -25.26
C ASN A 101 17.77 5.85 -24.39
N GLY A 102 17.97 4.52 -24.31
CA GLY A 102 19.02 3.91 -23.49
C GLY A 102 18.72 3.87 -21.99
N TRP A 103 17.52 4.29 -21.57
CA TRP A 103 17.05 4.28 -20.19
C TRP A 103 15.89 3.32 -20.00
N CYS A 104 15.75 2.80 -18.78
CA CYS A 104 14.58 2.09 -18.30
C CYS A 104 14.09 2.73 -17.00
N ALA A 105 12.78 2.90 -16.87
CA ALA A 105 12.10 3.23 -15.63
C ALA A 105 11.32 1.99 -15.16
N TYR A 106 11.53 1.61 -13.90
CA TYR A 106 10.74 0.58 -13.22
C TYR A 106 9.93 1.26 -12.12
N LEU A 107 8.62 1.40 -12.34
CA LEU A 107 7.68 1.94 -11.35
C LEU A 107 7.11 0.79 -10.53
N TYR A 108 7.21 0.90 -9.22
CA TYR A 108 6.63 -0.02 -8.24
C TYR A 108 5.51 0.69 -7.50
N GLY A 109 4.39 0.01 -7.31
CA GLY A 109 3.25 0.46 -6.51
C GLY A 109 3.04 -0.44 -5.29
N TYR A 110 2.70 0.18 -4.17
CA TYR A 110 2.45 -0.46 -2.88
C TYR A 110 1.11 0.03 -2.35
N TYR A 111 0.24 -0.92 -1.99
CA TYR A 111 -1.07 -0.60 -1.45
C TYR A 111 -1.08 -0.77 0.06
N PHE A 112 -1.69 0.18 0.77
CA PHE A 112 -1.93 0.11 2.20
C PHE A 112 -3.43 0.28 2.47
N GLU A 113 -3.93 -0.31 3.55
CA GLU A 113 -5.37 -0.37 3.79
C GLU A 113 -5.97 0.96 4.25
N LYS A 114 -5.15 1.83 4.86
CA LYS A 114 -5.51 3.19 5.25
C LYS A 114 -4.26 4.07 5.38
N ASP A 115 -4.49 5.37 5.31
CA ASP A 115 -3.55 6.41 5.65
C ASP A 115 -4.20 7.31 6.71
N GLN A 116 -3.64 7.30 7.92
CA GLN A 116 -4.24 7.95 9.08
C GLN A 116 -3.21 8.86 9.77
N VAL A 117 -3.61 10.09 10.08
CA VAL A 117 -2.67 11.10 10.60
C VAL A 117 -2.46 11.00 12.12
N SER A 118 -3.44 10.50 12.88
CA SER A 118 -3.35 10.44 14.34
C SER A 118 -4.18 9.34 14.97
N ASP A 119 -3.79 8.89 16.16
CA ASP A 119 -4.59 7.96 16.98
C ASP A 119 -5.91 8.58 17.43
N GLY A 120 -6.91 7.73 17.67
CA GLY A 120 -8.16 8.11 18.31
C GLY A 120 -9.39 7.68 17.50
N PRO A 121 -10.60 7.95 18.01
CA PRO A 121 -11.84 7.53 17.36
C PRO A 121 -12.18 8.37 16.11
N VAL A 122 -11.53 9.52 15.93
CA VAL A 122 -11.69 10.43 14.78
C VAL A 122 -10.30 10.86 14.36
N SER A 123 -9.98 10.72 13.07
CA SER A 123 -8.70 11.11 12.51
C SER A 123 -8.88 11.68 11.11
N ALA A 124 -7.90 12.47 10.66
CA ALA A 124 -7.77 12.88 9.27
C ALA A 124 -7.00 11.82 8.49
N GLY A 125 -7.07 11.88 7.17
CA GLY A 125 -6.50 10.90 6.24
C GLY A 125 -7.59 10.26 5.39
N HIS A 126 -7.35 9.06 4.88
CA HIS A 126 -8.29 8.33 4.04
C HIS A 126 -8.16 6.81 4.17
N LYS A 127 -9.25 6.13 3.86
CA LYS A 127 -9.24 4.70 3.58
C LYS A 127 -8.48 4.46 2.28
N HIS A 128 -7.73 3.36 2.22
CA HIS A 128 -6.79 3.02 1.14
C HIS A 128 -5.60 3.98 1.09
N ASP A 129 -4.48 3.47 0.61
CA ASP A 129 -3.35 4.28 0.21
C ASP A 129 -2.55 3.60 -0.90
N TRP A 130 -1.88 4.38 -1.73
CA TRP A 130 -1.09 3.93 -2.86
C TRP A 130 0.18 4.76 -3.03
N GLU A 131 1.29 4.24 -2.52
CA GLU A 131 2.60 4.85 -2.67
C GLU A 131 3.43 4.17 -3.75
N HIS A 132 4.40 4.91 -4.30
CA HIS A 132 5.11 4.51 -5.50
C HIS A 132 6.60 4.85 -5.46
N ILE A 133 7.41 3.96 -6.03
CA ILE A 133 8.86 4.17 -6.18
C ILE A 133 9.25 3.95 -7.64
N VAL A 134 10.10 4.82 -8.19
CA VAL A 134 10.68 4.67 -9.52
C VAL A 134 12.18 4.41 -9.40
N VAL A 135 12.66 3.35 -10.05
CA VAL A 135 14.09 3.11 -10.23
C VAL A 135 14.47 3.41 -11.68
N TRP A 136 15.33 4.40 -11.87
CA TRP A 136 15.82 4.86 -13.16
C TRP A 136 17.15 4.17 -13.47
N VAL A 137 17.17 3.36 -14.52
CA VAL A 137 18.29 2.48 -14.87
C VAL A 137 18.84 2.86 -16.24
N GLN A 138 20.16 2.89 -16.34
CA GLN A 138 20.90 3.06 -17.59
C GLN A 138 22.10 2.10 -17.57
N ASP A 139 22.36 1.44 -18.70
CA ASP A 139 23.48 0.49 -18.85
C ASP A 139 23.54 -0.57 -17.74
N ASP A 140 22.37 -1.13 -17.39
CA ASP A 140 22.19 -2.13 -16.33
C ASP A 140 22.64 -1.67 -14.93
N GLN A 141 22.61 -0.36 -14.68
CA GLN A 141 22.90 0.26 -13.39
C GLN A 141 21.78 1.20 -12.98
N ALA A 142 21.29 1.09 -11.75
CA ALA A 142 20.46 2.13 -11.14
C ALA A 142 21.26 3.44 -11.05
N LYS A 143 20.66 4.53 -11.53
CA LYS A 143 21.26 5.87 -11.53
C LYS A 143 20.53 6.82 -10.58
N TYR A 144 19.20 6.71 -10.52
CA TYR A 144 18.35 7.53 -9.65
C TYR A 144 17.21 6.71 -9.09
N ILE A 145 16.76 7.10 -7.90
CA ILE A 145 15.60 6.52 -7.22
C ILE A 145 14.69 7.68 -6.86
N SER A 146 13.43 7.57 -7.22
CA SER A 146 12.38 8.52 -6.88
C SER A 146 11.37 7.84 -5.98
N VAL A 147 11.14 8.37 -4.78
CA VAL A 147 10.14 7.87 -3.83
C VAL A 147 9.00 8.89 -3.74
N SER A 148 7.75 8.42 -3.72
CA SER A 148 6.61 9.34 -3.64
C SER A 148 6.56 10.07 -2.30
N GLN A 149 6.21 11.35 -2.37
CA GLN A 149 5.95 12.24 -1.24
C GLN A 149 4.65 12.99 -1.50
N HIS A 150 3.55 12.40 -1.04
CA HIS A 150 2.20 12.90 -1.26
C HIS A 150 1.91 13.11 -2.77
N GLN A 151 1.88 14.37 -3.23
CA GLN A 151 1.63 14.73 -4.63
C GLN A 151 2.89 14.75 -5.50
N GLY A 152 4.08 14.62 -4.92
CA GLY A 152 5.37 14.74 -5.58
C GLY A 152 6.28 13.53 -5.40
N TYR A 153 7.56 13.73 -5.67
CA TYR A 153 8.61 12.74 -5.50
C TYR A 153 9.86 13.39 -4.91
N GLU A 154 10.47 12.75 -3.92
CA GLU A 154 11.87 12.99 -3.59
C GLU A 154 12.73 12.09 -4.48
N THR A 155 13.77 12.66 -5.10
CA THR A 155 14.66 11.90 -5.98
C THR A 155 16.10 12.06 -5.51
N LYS A 156 16.80 10.92 -5.35
CA LYS A 156 18.23 10.90 -5.03
C LYS A 156 19.02 10.15 -6.11
N PRO A 157 20.27 10.56 -6.38
CA PRO A 157 21.18 9.72 -7.15
C PRO A 157 21.42 8.41 -6.39
N ALA A 158 21.61 7.31 -7.12
CA ALA A 158 21.82 6.00 -6.53
C ALA A 158 23.04 5.94 -5.58
N SER A 159 24.02 6.85 -5.74
CA SER A 159 25.16 6.97 -4.83
C SER A 159 24.81 7.45 -3.42
N GLU A 160 23.62 8.01 -3.22
CA GLU A 160 23.12 8.51 -1.93
C GLU A 160 22.01 7.62 -1.34
N VAL A 161 21.71 6.51 -2.00
CA VAL A 161 20.68 5.56 -1.57
C VAL A 161 21.36 4.26 -1.15
N PRO A 162 21.09 3.71 0.04
CA PRO A 162 21.62 2.40 0.40
C PRO A 162 20.88 1.28 -0.33
N PHE A 163 21.58 0.19 -0.60
CA PHE A 163 21.05 -0.97 -1.34
C PHE A 163 21.19 -2.25 -0.53
N GLN A 164 20.26 -3.18 -0.75
CA GLN A 164 20.45 -4.60 -0.50
C GLN A 164 20.65 -5.27 -1.86
N ASP A 165 21.88 -5.68 -2.18
CA ASP A 165 22.25 -6.13 -3.52
C ASP A 165 21.88 -5.10 -4.61
N THR A 166 20.85 -5.37 -5.42
CA THR A 166 20.33 -4.46 -6.46
C THR A 166 19.05 -3.72 -6.05
N HIS A 167 18.56 -3.97 -4.84
CA HIS A 167 17.31 -3.44 -4.31
C HIS A 167 17.58 -2.12 -3.56
N PRO A 168 17.19 -0.95 -4.09
CA PRO A 168 17.31 0.30 -3.35
C PRO A 168 16.39 0.27 -2.12
N LYS A 169 16.88 0.76 -0.98
CA LYS A 169 16.11 0.79 0.26
C LYS A 169 15.21 2.02 0.35
N ALA A 170 13.99 1.83 0.82
CA ALA A 170 13.03 2.90 1.10
C ALA A 170 12.19 2.54 2.34
N VAL A 171 11.71 3.55 3.06
CA VAL A 171 10.92 3.38 4.29
C VAL A 171 9.56 4.04 4.11
N TYR A 172 8.48 3.29 4.33
CA TYR A 172 7.14 3.85 4.44
C TYR A 172 6.95 4.36 5.87
N HIS A 173 6.52 5.60 6.03
CA HIS A 173 6.36 6.24 7.34
C HIS A 173 5.29 7.33 7.32
N LYS A 174 4.95 7.84 8.51
CA LYS A 174 4.10 9.02 8.61
C LYS A 174 4.93 10.32 8.55
N ASP A 175 4.59 11.23 7.65
CA ASP A 175 5.32 12.50 7.47
C ASP A 175 4.92 13.54 8.52
N GLY A 176 5.52 13.44 9.72
CA GLY A 176 5.36 14.42 10.78
C GLY A 176 3.91 14.54 11.28
N VAL A 177 3.23 15.63 10.91
CA VAL A 177 1.80 15.88 11.23
C VAL A 177 0.87 15.63 10.05
N SER A 178 1.39 15.13 8.94
CA SER A 178 0.68 14.82 7.71
C SER A 178 0.37 13.32 7.60
N THR A 179 -0.14 12.95 6.42
CA THR A 179 -0.32 11.60 5.88
C THR A 179 1.00 10.86 5.67
N HIS A 180 0.93 9.62 5.22
CA HIS A 180 2.10 8.79 4.97
C HIS A 180 2.75 9.09 3.62
N ASP A 181 4.03 8.76 3.52
CA ASP A 181 4.78 8.73 2.28
C ASP A 181 6.00 7.80 2.39
N PHE A 182 6.80 7.76 1.32
CA PHE A 182 8.11 7.14 1.37
C PHE A 182 9.22 8.16 1.63
N ARG A 183 10.20 7.73 2.41
CA ARG A 183 11.50 8.39 2.56
C ARG A 183 12.65 7.45 2.25
N PHE A 184 13.82 8.05 2.08
CA PHE A 184 15.07 7.31 2.16
C PHE A 184 15.44 7.01 3.63
N PRO A 185 16.21 5.94 3.89
CA PRO A 185 16.69 5.64 5.24
C PRO A 185 17.51 6.80 5.83
N LYS A 186 17.45 6.99 7.15
CA LYS A 186 18.15 8.09 7.86
C LYS A 186 19.68 7.91 7.81
N ASP A 187 20.43 9.02 7.67
CA ASP A 187 21.89 9.03 7.59
C ASP A 187 22.59 8.67 8.93
N GLY A 188 23.82 8.12 8.86
CA GLY A 188 24.65 7.81 10.04
C GLY A 188 25.37 6.45 10.06
N ASN A 189 25.60 5.87 8.87
CA ASN A 189 26.03 4.48 8.55
C ASN A 189 24.94 3.58 7.93
N GLY A 190 23.82 4.16 7.46
CA GLY A 190 23.01 3.58 6.37
C GLY A 190 22.13 2.37 6.70
N ASP A 191 22.01 2.00 7.97
CA ASP A 191 20.98 1.11 8.49
C ASP A 191 20.42 1.72 9.78
N GLU A 192 19.18 2.21 9.74
CA GLU A 192 18.34 2.01 10.91
C GLU A 192 17.93 0.52 10.89
N PRO A 193 18.05 -0.21 12.00
CA PRO A 193 17.61 -1.60 12.03
C PRO A 193 16.13 -1.63 11.65
N PRO A 194 15.72 -2.45 10.66
CA PRO A 194 14.34 -2.43 10.19
C PRO A 194 13.34 -2.55 11.34
N GLU A 195 12.34 -1.67 11.36
CA GLU A 195 11.38 -1.57 12.46
C GLU A 195 10.19 -2.52 12.31
N ASN A 196 10.05 -3.14 11.13
CA ASN A 196 9.06 -4.17 10.88
C ASN A 196 9.22 -5.42 11.75
N ASP A 197 8.15 -6.19 11.84
CA ASP A 197 7.99 -7.36 12.71
C ASP A 197 8.99 -8.50 12.49
N GLU A 198 9.60 -8.57 11.30
CA GLU A 198 10.63 -9.54 10.95
C GLU A 198 12.06 -9.01 11.18
N GLY A 199 12.23 -7.70 11.41
CA GLY A 199 13.52 -7.07 11.69
C GLY A 199 14.51 -7.12 10.53
N VAL A 200 14.01 -7.26 9.30
CA VAL A 200 14.82 -7.33 8.06
C VAL A 200 14.19 -6.49 6.96
N TRP A 201 15.01 -6.04 6.00
CA TRP A 201 14.54 -5.36 4.80
C TRP A 201 13.73 -6.32 3.92
N GLN A 202 12.61 -5.83 3.40
CA GLN A 202 11.57 -6.66 2.78
C GLN A 202 11.60 -6.54 1.26
N VAL A 203 11.89 -7.66 0.60
CA VAL A 203 11.69 -7.85 -0.83
C VAL A 203 10.66 -8.97 -1.00
N LYS A 204 9.40 -8.59 -1.24
CA LYS A 204 8.25 -9.52 -1.23
C LYS A 204 7.71 -9.79 -2.63
N GLY A 205 6.62 -10.57 -2.73
CA GLY A 205 6.07 -11.06 -3.99
C GLY A 205 5.68 -9.96 -4.99
N LEU A 206 6.41 -9.88 -6.10
CA LEU A 206 6.23 -8.90 -7.16
C LEU A 206 5.30 -9.41 -8.28
N VAL A 207 4.36 -8.58 -8.71
CA VAL A 207 3.45 -8.81 -9.84
C VAL A 207 3.74 -7.79 -10.93
N GLY A 208 4.38 -8.24 -12.00
CA GLY A 208 4.66 -7.41 -13.17
C GLY A 208 3.41 -7.10 -13.98
N TRP A 209 3.41 -5.95 -14.66
CA TRP A 209 2.27 -5.42 -15.40
C TRP A 209 1.59 -6.45 -16.30
N ASP A 210 2.35 -7.31 -16.96
CA ASP A 210 1.85 -8.31 -17.91
C ASP A 210 1.71 -9.73 -17.31
N ASN A 211 1.90 -9.87 -16.01
CA ASN A 211 1.95 -11.17 -15.31
C ASN A 211 0.78 -11.38 -14.32
N TYR A 212 -0.21 -10.49 -14.31
CA TYR A 212 -1.43 -10.69 -13.54
C TYR A 212 -2.20 -11.93 -14.04
N PRO A 213 -2.91 -12.66 -13.15
CA PRO A 213 -3.89 -13.64 -13.60
C PRO A 213 -4.96 -13.00 -14.50
N ALA A 214 -5.56 -13.80 -15.38
CA ALA A 214 -6.50 -13.33 -16.38
C ALA A 214 -7.65 -12.50 -15.76
N GLY A 215 -7.86 -11.29 -16.28
CA GLY A 215 -8.90 -10.36 -15.84
C GLY A 215 -8.63 -9.64 -14.51
N ILE A 216 -7.59 -10.01 -13.75
CA ILE A 216 -7.28 -9.36 -12.47
C ILE A 216 -6.73 -7.95 -12.67
N ARG A 217 -5.85 -7.77 -13.65
CA ARG A 217 -5.33 -6.44 -13.98
C ARG A 217 -6.45 -5.46 -14.30
N ASP A 218 -7.37 -5.86 -15.18
CA ASP A 218 -8.48 -5.00 -15.62
C ASP A 218 -9.41 -4.63 -14.45
N LYS A 219 -9.67 -5.57 -13.54
CA LYS A 219 -10.42 -5.29 -12.30
C LYS A 219 -9.69 -4.29 -11.41
N LEU A 220 -8.39 -4.50 -11.17
CA LEU A 220 -7.59 -3.62 -10.33
C LEU A 220 -7.50 -2.20 -10.90
N THR A 221 -7.25 -2.07 -12.20
CA THR A 221 -7.11 -0.77 -12.86
C THR A 221 -8.43 0.00 -12.99
N SER A 222 -9.57 -0.71 -12.89
CA SER A 222 -10.91 -0.12 -12.89
C SER A 222 -11.45 0.16 -11.49
N ALA A 223 -10.74 -0.25 -10.44
CA ALA A 223 -11.19 -0.09 -9.06
C ALA A 223 -11.14 1.37 -8.61
N ASP A 224 -12.11 1.73 -7.76
CA ASP A 224 -12.14 3.00 -7.07
C ASP A 224 -11.54 2.82 -5.67
N PHE A 225 -10.40 3.45 -5.41
CA PHE A 225 -9.72 3.47 -4.12
C PHE A 225 -9.95 4.80 -3.38
N GLY A 226 -10.99 5.55 -3.74
CA GLY A 226 -11.31 6.84 -3.15
C GLY A 226 -10.22 7.87 -3.43
N ASP A 227 -9.61 8.38 -2.36
CA ASP A 227 -8.55 9.40 -2.46
C ASP A 227 -7.21 8.80 -2.90
N ALA A 228 -7.00 7.49 -2.68
CA ALA A 228 -5.79 6.80 -3.08
C ALA A 228 -5.79 6.48 -4.58
N THR A 229 -4.61 6.58 -5.22
CA THR A 229 -4.50 6.52 -6.68
C THR A 229 -3.46 5.49 -7.10
N PHE A 230 -3.91 4.37 -7.69
CA PHE A 230 -3.00 3.45 -8.39
C PHE A 230 -2.45 4.10 -9.67
N LYS A 231 -1.13 4.32 -9.75
CA LYS A 231 -0.49 5.13 -10.82
C LYS A 231 0.08 4.30 -11.97
N LEU A 232 0.00 2.97 -11.91
CA LEU A 232 0.49 2.09 -12.98
C LEU A 232 -0.48 1.97 -14.15
N THR A 233 -1.70 2.55 -14.08
CA THR A 233 -2.70 2.50 -15.15
C THR A 233 -2.22 3.16 -16.45
N ASP A 234 -2.80 2.77 -17.58
CA ASP A 234 -2.42 3.32 -18.90
C ASP A 234 -2.50 4.85 -18.95
N ASP A 235 -3.55 5.44 -18.35
CA ASP A 235 -3.78 6.88 -18.35
C ASP A 235 -2.86 7.65 -17.40
N ARG A 236 -2.25 6.99 -16.40
CA ARG A 236 -1.47 7.65 -15.34
C ARG A 236 0.02 7.37 -15.43
N PHE A 237 0.41 6.24 -16.00
CA PHE A 237 1.78 5.74 -15.96
C PHE A 237 2.77 6.73 -16.55
N ASN A 238 2.52 7.24 -17.76
CA ASN A 238 3.43 8.19 -18.41
C ASN A 238 3.52 9.52 -17.65
N GLY A 239 2.39 10.04 -17.15
CA GLY A 239 2.37 11.26 -16.34
C GLY A 239 3.15 11.10 -15.03
N THR A 240 3.01 9.94 -14.39
CA THR A 240 3.73 9.59 -13.17
C THR A 240 5.24 9.54 -13.40
N LEU A 241 5.68 8.90 -14.49
CA LEU A 241 7.08 8.92 -14.88
C LEU A 241 7.56 10.36 -15.14
N ALA A 242 6.78 11.19 -15.84
CA ALA A 242 7.17 12.58 -16.10
C ALA A 242 7.34 13.40 -14.82
N THR A 243 6.48 13.22 -13.81
CA THR A 243 6.57 13.90 -12.52
C THR A 243 7.77 13.43 -11.70
N ALA A 244 8.09 12.14 -11.73
CA ALA A 244 9.19 11.57 -10.95
C ALA A 244 10.57 11.74 -11.61
N LYS A 245 10.64 12.05 -12.92
CA LYS A 245 11.88 11.99 -13.69
C LYS A 245 12.85 13.13 -13.33
N PRO A 246 14.10 12.85 -12.89
CA PRO A 246 15.13 13.87 -12.78
C PRO A 246 15.60 14.32 -14.18
N ALA A 247 16.16 15.53 -14.26
CA ALA A 247 16.48 16.20 -15.53
C ALA A 247 17.50 15.42 -16.39
N GLU A 248 18.40 14.68 -15.75
CA GLU A 248 19.49 13.93 -16.38
C GLU A 248 19.04 12.62 -17.04
N VAL A 249 17.85 12.12 -16.69
CA VAL A 249 17.33 10.88 -17.25
C VAL A 249 16.80 11.13 -18.66
N GLY A 250 17.37 10.43 -19.65
CA GLY A 250 17.03 10.58 -21.07
C GLY A 250 15.74 9.88 -21.51
N LEU A 251 15.08 9.11 -20.63
CA LEU A 251 13.82 8.43 -20.93
C LEU A 251 12.73 9.44 -21.33
N ASP A 252 12.03 9.18 -22.43
CA ASP A 252 10.83 9.93 -22.80
C ASP A 252 9.58 9.20 -22.28
N PRO A 253 8.85 9.75 -21.28
CA PRO A 253 7.64 9.14 -20.78
C PRO A 253 6.53 9.00 -21.82
N ASN A 254 6.53 9.79 -22.90
CA ASN A 254 5.45 9.84 -23.90
C ASN A 254 5.86 9.36 -25.30
N ALA A 255 7.04 8.71 -25.42
CA ALA A 255 7.45 8.03 -26.64
C ALA A 255 6.52 6.86 -27.02
#